data_AF-A0A0A9HAK8-F1
#
_entry.id   AF-A0A0A9HAK8-F1
#
_cell.length_a   1.000
_cell.length_b   1.000
_cell.length_c   1.000
_cell.angle_alpha   90.00
_cell.angle_beta   90.00
_cell.angle_gamma   90.00
#
_symmetry.space_group_name_H-M   'P 1'
#
loop_
_entity.id
_entity.type
_entity.pdbx_description
1 polymer ?
#
loop_
_entity_poly.entity_id
_entity_poly.type
_entity_poly.pdbx_seq_one_letter_code
_entity_poly.pdbx_strand_id
1 'polypeptide(L)'
;MTTISRIARTPVCFSVLPFQFDDNYEFEEIDVANKVYLRGVGDNSLYLVLRKVVAWTAGLDCEQPNILVLSSEGNWIRLLKPRKCYKEEVARSILITV
;
A
#
# COMPACT_ATOMS: atom_id res chain seq x y z
N MET A 1 -2.95 32.78 6.74
CA MET A 1 -4.07 31.83 6.61
C MET A 1 -3.69 30.81 5.55
N THR A 2 -3.30 29.60 5.94
CA THR A 2 -2.88 28.56 4.98
C THR A 2 -4.04 27.63 4.73
N THR A 3 -4.69 27.79 3.58
CA THR A 3 -5.76 26.91 3.13
C THR A 3 -5.17 25.55 2.78
N ILE A 4 -5.39 24.55 3.64
CA ILE A 4 -5.11 23.15 3.31
C ILE A 4 -6.20 22.70 2.33
N SER A 5 -5.89 22.75 1.04
CA SER A 5 -6.78 22.24 0.00
C SER A 5 -7.03 20.75 0.23
N ARG A 6 -8.31 20.40 0.37
CA ARG A 6 -8.76 19.02 0.52
C ARG A 6 -8.67 18.34 -0.85
N ILE A 7 -7.51 17.79 -1.19
CA ILE A 7 -7.34 16.99 -2.41
C ILE A 7 -8.30 15.80 -2.29
N ALA A 8 -9.32 15.74 -3.15
CA ALA A 8 -10.13 14.55 -3.33
C ALA A 8 -9.23 13.47 -3.92
N ARG A 9 -9.01 12.38 -3.18
CA ARG A 9 -8.14 11.28 -3.61
C ARG A 9 -8.98 10.02 -3.62
N THR A 10 -9.23 9.50 -4.82
CA THR A 10 -9.95 8.25 -5.02
C THR A 10 -9.07 7.10 -4.55
N PRO A 11 -9.57 6.20 -3.68
CA PRO A 11 -8.85 4.99 -3.32
C PRO A 11 -8.63 4.12 -4.58
N VAL A 12 -7.50 3.44 -4.66
CA VAL A 12 -7.17 2.51 -5.75
C VAL A 12 -6.83 1.13 -5.20
N CYS A 13 -7.10 0.08 -5.98
CA CYS A 13 -6.73 -1.29 -5.63
C CYS A 13 -5.23 -1.51 -5.84
N PHE A 14 -4.61 -2.44 -5.09
CA PHE A 14 -3.21 -2.82 -5.29
C PHE A 14 -2.94 -3.43 -6.67
N SER A 15 -3.96 -3.96 -7.37
CA SER A 15 -3.83 -4.53 -8.71
C SER A 15 -3.31 -3.57 -9.79
N VAL A 16 -3.29 -2.26 -9.51
CA VAL A 16 -2.69 -1.26 -10.40
C VAL A 16 -1.16 -1.18 -10.29
N LEU A 17 -0.60 -1.83 -9.26
CA LEU A 17 0.83 -1.93 -9.02
C LEU A 17 1.31 -3.35 -9.31
N PRO A 18 2.53 -3.53 -9.84
CA PRO A 18 3.18 -4.82 -9.95
C PRO A 18 3.20 -5.58 -8.61
N PHE A 19 2.86 -6.86 -8.65
CA PHE A 19 3.03 -7.78 -7.53
C PHE A 19 4.38 -8.47 -7.63
N GLN A 20 5.15 -8.47 -6.54
CA GLN A 20 6.51 -9.01 -6.49
C GLN A 20 6.56 -10.29 -5.66
N PHE A 21 7.05 -11.37 -6.26
CA PHE A 21 7.18 -12.69 -5.63
C PHE A 21 8.51 -12.90 -4.89
N ASP A 22 9.60 -12.27 -5.36
CA ASP A 22 10.94 -12.37 -4.76
C ASP A 22 11.72 -11.04 -4.82
N ASP A 23 12.76 -10.93 -3.99
CA ASP A 23 13.60 -9.73 -3.87
C ASP A 23 14.56 -9.52 -5.05
N ASN A 24 14.58 -10.42 -6.05
CA ASN A 24 15.57 -10.43 -7.13
C ASN A 24 15.10 -9.75 -8.43
N TYR A 25 13.91 -9.15 -8.43
CA TYR A 25 13.38 -8.45 -9.60
C TYR A 25 13.97 -7.04 -9.71
N GLU A 26 14.80 -6.81 -10.74
CA GLU A 26 15.15 -5.45 -11.15
C GLU A 26 13.91 -4.80 -11.79
N PHE A 27 13.44 -3.72 -11.18
CA PHE A 27 12.42 -2.89 -11.80
C PHE A 27 13.08 -2.08 -12.92
N GLU A 28 12.87 -2.50 -14.16
CA GLU A 28 12.75 -1.49 -15.20
C GLU A 28 11.65 -0.54 -14.73
N GLU A 29 11.94 0.76 -14.74
CA GLU A 29 11.02 1.80 -14.31
C GLU A 29 9.81 1.74 -15.25
N ILE A 30 8.87 0.83 -14.96
CA ILE A 30 7.60 0.76 -15.64
C ILE A 30 7.07 2.17 -15.45
N ASP A 31 6.86 2.86 -16.57
CA ASP A 31 6.23 4.17 -16.62
C ASP A 31 4.78 3.99 -16.17
N VAL A 32 4.61 3.70 -14.87
CA VAL A 32 3.32 3.66 -14.21
C VAL A 32 2.93 5.12 -14.15
N ALA A 33 2.34 5.57 -15.26
CA ALA A 33 1.77 6.89 -15.48
C ALA A 33 0.80 7.31 -14.37
N ASN A 34 0.42 6.38 -13.49
CA ASN A 34 -0.32 6.63 -12.27
C ASN A 34 0.64 6.82 -11.09
N LYS A 35 0.79 8.06 -10.63
CA LYS A 35 1.44 8.39 -9.37
C LYS A 35 0.61 7.86 -8.19
N VAL A 36 0.78 6.57 -7.87
CA VAL A 36 0.12 5.94 -6.71
C VAL A 36 0.87 6.34 -5.45
N TYR A 37 0.13 6.80 -4.45
CA TYR A 37 0.70 7.20 -3.18
C TYR A 37 0.09 6.41 -2.02
N LEU A 38 0.95 5.83 -1.19
CA LEU A 38 0.57 5.34 0.12
C LEU A 38 0.22 6.54 1.02
N ARG A 39 -0.98 6.52 1.61
CA ARG A 39 -1.44 7.53 2.57
C ARG A 39 -1.80 6.88 3.91
N GLY A 40 -0.92 7.02 4.89
CA GLY A 40 -1.03 6.36 6.20
C GLY A 40 -0.72 7.25 7.38
N VAL A 41 -0.70 6.65 8.55
CA VAL A 41 -0.15 7.20 9.79
C VAL A 41 0.84 6.15 10.28
N GLY A 42 2.07 6.54 10.62
CA GLY A 42 3.08 5.61 11.11
C GLY A 42 2.79 5.13 12.53
N ASP A 43 3.33 3.97 12.90
CA ASP A 43 2.97 3.24 14.13
C ASP A 43 3.21 4.04 15.43
N ASN A 44 4.16 4.99 15.40
CA ASN A 44 4.51 5.84 16.53
C ASN A 44 4.43 7.34 16.20
N SER A 45 3.78 7.73 15.11
CA SER A 45 3.77 9.14 14.67
C SER A 45 2.36 9.64 14.42
N LEU A 46 2.02 10.82 14.91
CA LEU A 46 0.81 11.55 14.49
C LEU A 46 0.95 12.12 13.06
N TYR A 47 2.11 11.96 12.43
CA TYR A 47 2.41 12.50 11.12
C TYR A 47 1.81 11.66 10.01
N LEU A 48 1.24 12.37 9.03
CA LEU A 48 0.70 11.77 7.81
C LEU A 48 1.85 11.23 6.96
N VAL A 49 1.85 9.93 6.70
CA VAL A 49 2.74 9.32 5.71
C VAL A 49 2.14 9.54 4.33
N LEU A 50 2.91 10.14 3.42
CA LEU A 50 2.61 10.22 2.00
C LEU A 50 3.84 9.81 1.20
N ARG A 51 3.83 8.61 0.61
CA ARG A 51 4.97 8.05 -0.14
C ARG A 51 4.52 7.56 -1.50
N LYS A 52 5.28 7.86 -2.57
CA LYS A 52 5.05 7.23 -3.87
C LYS A 52 5.43 5.74 -3.74
N VAL A 53 4.57 4.87 -4.24
CA VAL A 53 4.79 3.42 -4.23
C VAL A 53 4.82 2.89 -5.65
N VAL A 54 5.62 1.85 -5.88
CA VAL A 54 5.92 1.32 -7.22
C VAL A 54 5.62 -0.17 -7.35
N ALA A 55 5.52 -0.90 -6.24
CA ALA A 55 5.18 -2.32 -6.24
C ALA A 55 4.58 -2.74 -4.89
N TRP A 56 4.09 -3.96 -4.81
CA TRP A 56 3.62 -4.58 -3.57
C TRP A 56 3.88 -6.08 -3.54
N THR A 57 3.87 -6.66 -2.35
CA THR A 57 3.97 -8.10 -2.12
C THR A 57 3.10 -8.51 -0.93
N ALA A 58 2.84 -9.81 -0.79
CA ALA A 58 2.08 -10.37 0.31
C ALA A 58 2.72 -11.68 0.80
N GLY A 59 3.14 -11.70 2.06
CA GLY A 59 3.51 -12.92 2.77
C GLY A 59 2.27 -13.64 3.30
N LEU A 60 2.22 -14.95 3.11
CA LEU A 60 1.21 -15.83 3.70
C LEU A 60 1.71 -16.36 5.04
N ASP A 61 1.77 -15.49 6.05
CA ASP A 61 1.97 -15.94 7.42
C ASP A 61 0.62 -16.51 7.90
N CYS A 62 0.60 -17.74 8.41
CA CYS A 62 -0.60 -18.54 8.69
C CYS A 62 -1.67 -17.87 9.59
N GLU A 63 -1.35 -16.73 10.22
CA GLU A 63 -2.29 -15.98 11.06
C GLU A 63 -2.91 -14.77 10.36
N GLN A 64 -2.16 -14.01 9.56
CA GLN A 64 -2.62 -12.80 8.86
C GLN A 64 -1.77 -12.50 7.61
N PRO A 65 -2.37 -12.03 6.50
CA PRO A 65 -1.60 -11.64 5.32
C PRO A 65 -0.68 -10.47 5.65
N ASN A 66 0.61 -10.65 5.37
CA ASN A 66 1.62 -9.63 5.57
C ASN A 66 1.82 -8.85 4.27
N ILE A 67 1.11 -7.72 4.11
CA ILE A 67 1.21 -6.89 2.90
C ILE A 67 2.33 -5.86 3.07
N LEU A 68 3.27 -5.84 2.12
CA LEU A 68 4.31 -4.82 2.04
C LEU A 68 4.18 -4.05 0.71
N VAL A 69 4.52 -2.77 0.74
CA VAL A 69 4.58 -1.91 -0.45
C VAL A 69 5.97 -1.35 -0.63
N LEU A 70 6.48 -1.37 -1.86
CA LEU A 70 7.78 -0.82 -2.22
C LEU A 70 7.64 0.67 -2.51
N SER A 71 8.34 1.50 -1.76
CA SER A 71 8.44 2.92 -2.05
C SER A 71 9.34 3.18 -3.26
N SER A 72 9.12 4.30 -3.95
CA SER A 72 10.05 4.74 -5.01
C SER A 72 11.47 5.06 -4.51
N GLU A 73 11.67 5.06 -3.18
CA GLU A 73 12.98 5.23 -2.52
C GLU A 73 13.67 3.88 -2.25
N GLY A 74 13.10 2.76 -2.71
CA GLY A 74 13.66 1.42 -2.55
C GLY A 74 13.39 0.77 -1.19
N ASN A 75 12.61 1.41 -0.31
CA ASN A 75 12.26 0.87 1.00
C ASN A 75 10.94 0.12 0.97
N TRP A 76 10.90 -1.07 1.57
CA TRP A 76 9.67 -1.81 1.86
C TRP A 76 8.96 -1.26 3.10
N ILE A 77 7.65 -1.07 2.98
CA ILE A 77 6.80 -0.57 4.05
C ILE A 77 5.72 -1.61 4.35
N ARG A 78 5.74 -2.16 5.57
CA ARG A 78 4.70 -3.08 6.06
C ARG A 78 3.41 -2.33 6.36
N LEU A 79 2.28 -2.81 5.83
CA LEU A 79 0.97 -2.25 6.14
C LEU A 79 0.38 -2.96 7.36
N LEU A 80 0.18 -2.22 8.46
CA LEU A 80 -0.36 -2.81 9.70
C LEU A 80 -1.89 -2.87 9.73
N LYS A 81 -2.54 -1.70 9.84
CA LYS A 81 -3.99 -1.60 10.02
C LYS A 81 -4.62 -0.85 8.85
N PRO A 82 -5.52 -1.49 8.08
CA PRO A 82 -6.28 -0.77 7.06
C PRO A 82 -7.17 0.29 7.71
N ARG A 83 -7.41 1.40 7.00
CA ARG A 83 -8.39 2.42 7.43
C ARG A 83 -9.80 1.80 7.47
N LYS A 84 -10.69 2.34 8.31
CA LYS A 84 -12.07 1.84 8.46
C LYS A 84 -12.82 1.66 7.13
N CYS A 85 -12.65 2.58 6.18
CA CYS A 85 -13.26 2.50 4.85
C CYS A 85 -12.84 1.25 4.06
N TYR A 86 -11.63 0.73 4.28
CA TYR A 86 -11.16 -0.51 3.66
C TYR A 86 -11.46 -1.75 4.53
N LYS A 87 -11.68 -1.60 5.84
CA LYS A 87 -12.01 -2.72 6.72
C LYS A 87 -13.37 -3.32 6.40
N GLU A 88 -14.34 -2.48 6.05
CA GLU A 88 -15.69 -2.93 5.74
C GLU A 88 -15.78 -3.57 4.33
N GLU A 89 -14.96 -3.10 3.38
CA GLU A 89 -14.96 -3.58 1.98
C GLU A 89 -13.93 -4.69 1.67
N VAL A 90 -12.75 -4.72 2.32
CA VAL A 90 -11.61 -5.56 1.91
C VAL A 90 -11.30 -6.70 2.91
N ALA A 91 -11.43 -6.46 4.22
CA ALA A 91 -10.96 -7.42 5.22
C ALA A 91 -11.90 -8.61 5.49
N ARG A 92 -13.15 -8.58 5.00
CA ARG A 92 -14.13 -9.66 5.19
C ARG A 92 -14.03 -10.80 4.17
N SER A 93 -13.29 -10.63 3.07
CA SER A 93 -13.44 -11.52 1.90
C SER A 93 -12.30 -12.54 1.71
N ILE A 94 -11.25 -12.51 2.53
CA ILE A 94 -10.17 -13.51 2.46
C ILE A 94 -10.35 -14.50 3.61
N LEU A 95 -11.46 -15.23 3.58
CA LEU A 95 -11.56 -16.53 4.24
C LEU A 95 -11.25 -17.56 3.14
N ILE A 96 -9.97 -17.87 2.93
CA ILE A 96 -9.59 -19.00 2.07
C ILE A 96 -9.99 -20.24 2.85
N THR A 97 -11.11 -20.84 2.48
CA THR A 97 -11.49 -22.19 2.92
C THR A 97 -10.97 -23.17 1.87
N VAL A 98 -10.22 -24.17 2.33
CA VAL A 98 -9.65 -25.26 1.50
C VAL A 98 -10.74 -26.27 1.16
#